data_AF-A0A0D3JSM9-F1
#
_entry.id   AF-A0A0D3JSM9-F1
#
_cell.length_a   1.000
_cell.length_b   1.000
_cell.length_c   1.000
_cell.angle_alpha   90.00
_cell.angle_beta   90.00
_cell.angle_gamma   90.00
#
_symmetry.space_group_name_H-M   'P 1'
#
loop_
_entity.id
_entity.type
_entity.pdbx_description
1 polymer ?
#
loop_
_entity_poly.entity_id
_entity_poly.type
_entity_poly.pdbx_seq_one_letter_code
_entity_poly.pdbx_strand_id
1 'polypeptide(L)'
;MIFPYANVLPWEDFAIHLRKDQIPALAATVRNISQRRQEEMRTALRLYKAGFVWWRPDGAAYEFTLAALGQRVEQLGLGRAARQARARS
;
A
#
# COMPACT_ATOMS: atom_id res chain seq x y z
N MET A 1 -7.44 10.62 3.14
CA MET A 1 -7.30 9.25 3.68
C MET A 1 -5.88 8.83 3.37
N ILE A 2 -5.09 8.45 4.38
CA ILE A 2 -3.75 7.92 4.15
C ILE A 2 -3.94 6.42 3.90
N PHE A 3 -3.61 5.94 2.71
CA PHE A 3 -3.64 4.50 2.44
C PHE A 3 -2.55 3.81 3.27
N PRO A 4 -2.84 2.67 3.91
CA PRO A 4 -1.78 1.88 4.52
C PRO A 4 -0.73 1.60 3.44
N TYR A 5 0.54 1.81 3.75
CA TYR A 5 1.61 1.43 2.84
C TYR A 5 1.54 2.11 1.46
N ALA A 6 0.94 3.32 1.37
CA ALA A 6 0.75 4.07 0.11
C ALA A 6 2.04 4.21 -0.72
N ASN A 7 3.18 4.21 -0.04
CA ASN A 7 4.50 4.37 -0.63
C ASN A 7 5.18 3.04 -1.04
N VAL A 8 4.65 1.89 -0.62
CA VAL A 8 5.25 0.57 -0.92
C VAL A 8 4.32 -0.39 -1.67
N LEU A 9 3.01 -0.09 -1.75
CA LEU A 9 2.05 -0.89 -2.49
C LEU A 9 1.64 -0.21 -3.80
N PRO A 10 1.60 -0.95 -4.93
CA PRO A 10 1.12 -0.43 -6.22
C PRO A 10 -0.42 -0.49 -6.25
N TRP A 11 -1.06 0.44 -5.53
CA TRP A 11 -2.51 0.47 -5.35
C TRP A 11 -3.28 0.53 -6.68
N GLU A 12 -2.72 1.15 -7.71
CA GLU A 12 -3.25 1.21 -9.08
C GLU A 12 -3.42 -0.17 -9.75
N ASP A 13 -2.67 -1.19 -9.32
CA ASP A 13 -2.70 -2.51 -9.93
C ASP A 13 -3.87 -3.37 -9.45
N PHE A 14 -4.36 -3.12 -8.23
CA PHE A 14 -5.37 -3.97 -7.60
C PHE A 14 -6.49 -3.24 -6.87
N ALA A 15 -6.48 -1.91 -6.81
CA ALA A 15 -7.53 -1.11 -6.19
C ALA A 15 -8.13 -0.08 -7.16
N ILE A 16 -9.37 0.31 -6.86
CA ILE A 16 -10.10 1.34 -7.59
C ILE A 16 -10.08 2.61 -6.74
N HIS A 17 -9.53 3.68 -7.29
CA HIS A 17 -9.53 4.98 -6.65
C HIS A 17 -10.82 5.72 -7.01
N LEU A 18 -11.61 6.04 -6.00
CA LEU A 18 -12.85 6.80 -6.15
C LEU A 18 -12.79 8.05 -5.28
N ARG A 19 -13.17 9.18 -5.87
CA ARG A 19 -13.50 10.37 -5.10
C ARG A 19 -14.86 10.22 -4.43
N LYS A 20 -15.13 11.02 -3.41
CA LYS A 20 -16.39 10.94 -2.64
C LYS A 20 -17.63 11.16 -3.51
N ASP A 21 -17.55 12.09 -4.46
CA ASP A 21 -18.61 12.39 -5.44
C ASP A 21 -18.90 11.21 -6.39
N GLN A 22 -17.98 10.25 -6.51
CA GLN A 22 -18.11 9.09 -7.38
C GLN A 22 -18.68 7.86 -6.66
N ILE A 23 -18.82 7.90 -5.33
CA ILE A 23 -19.39 6.79 -4.54
C ILE A 23 -20.78 6.36 -5.03
N PRO A 24 -21.71 7.26 -5.39
CA PRO A 24 -23.02 6.86 -5.93
C PRO A 24 -22.91 6.02 -7.22
N ALA A 25 -21.86 6.23 -8.02
CA ALA A 25 -21.61 5.50 -9.26
C ALA A 25 -20.77 4.22 -9.07
N LEU A 26 -20.40 3.86 -7.83
CA LEU A 26 -19.51 2.73 -7.51
C LEU A 26 -19.94 1.43 -8.21
N ALA A 27 -21.23 1.09 -8.16
CA ALA A 27 -21.73 -0.14 -8.76
C ALA A 27 -21.52 -0.16 -10.29
N ALA A 28 -21.74 0.97 -10.96
CA ALA A 28 -21.51 1.09 -12.40
C ALA A 28 -20.01 1.01 -12.72
N THR A 29 -19.16 1.69 -11.93
CA THR A 29 -17.71 1.62 -12.10
C THR A 29 -17.19 0.19 -11.99
N VAL A 30 -17.60 -0.56 -10.96
CA VAL A 30 -17.17 -1.95 -10.77
C VAL A 30 -17.67 -2.86 -11.88
N ARG A 31 -18.92 -2.70 -12.34
CA ARG A 31 -19.50 -3.49 -13.44
C ARG A 31 -18.80 -3.24 -14.78
N ASN A 32 -18.27 -2.04 -14.99
CA ASN A 32 -17.58 -1.68 -16.24
C ASN A 32 -16.13 -2.17 -16.32
N ILE A 33 -15.60 -2.79 -15.25
CA ILE A 33 -14.27 -3.40 -15.29
C ILE A 33 -14.37 -4.72 -16.05
N SER A 34 -13.62 -4.83 -17.15
CA SER A 34 -13.58 -6.05 -17.96
C SER A 34 -13.12 -7.26 -17.13
N GLN A 35 -13.63 -8.44 -17.47
CA GLN A 35 -13.28 -9.68 -16.76
C GLN A 35 -11.76 -9.90 -16.71
N ARG A 36 -11.05 -9.70 -17.84
CA ARG A 36 -9.58 -9.75 -17.90
C ARG A 36 -8.95 -8.83 -16.86
N ARG A 37 -9.41 -7.58 -16.76
CA ARG A 37 -8.87 -6.64 -15.77
C ARG A 37 -9.18 -7.08 -14.33
N GLN A 38 -10.35 -7.65 -14.07
CA GLN A 38 -10.67 -8.19 -12.75
C GLN A 38 -9.72 -9.35 -12.35
N GLU A 39 -9.35 -10.20 -13.30
CA GLU A 39 -8.41 -11.31 -13.09
C GLU A 39 -6.98 -10.81 -12.81
N GLU A 40 -6.53 -9.79 -13.56
CA GLU A 40 -5.25 -9.10 -13.31
C GLU A 40 -5.22 -8.50 -11.90
N MET A 41 -6.26 -7.73 -11.54
CA MET A 41 -6.38 -7.12 -10.21
C MET A 41 -6.40 -8.17 -9.10
N ARG A 42 -7.09 -9.29 -9.30
CA ARG A 42 -7.13 -10.39 -8.33
C ARG A 42 -5.76 -11.05 -8.17
N THR A 43 -5.02 -11.21 -9.26
CA THR A 43 -3.65 -11.76 -9.24
C THR A 43 -2.71 -10.82 -8.51
N ALA A 44 -2.74 -9.52 -8.83
CA ALA A 44 -1.96 -8.50 -8.14
C ALA A 44 -2.29 -8.45 -6.63
N LEU A 45 -3.58 -8.47 -6.27
CA LEU A 45 -4.00 -8.48 -4.86
C LEU A 45 -3.43 -9.66 -4.07
N ARG A 46 -3.33 -10.86 -4.69
CA ARG A 46 -2.76 -12.04 -4.03
C ARG A 46 -1.29 -11.86 -3.66
N LEU A 47 -0.52 -11.14 -4.46
CA LEU A 47 0.90 -10.84 -4.19
C LEU A 47 1.06 -9.97 -2.93
N TYR A 48 0.11 -9.06 -2.70
CA TYR A 48 0.18 -8.10 -1.59
C TYR A 48 -0.71 -8.45 -0.40
N LYS A 49 -1.50 -9.53 -0.50
CA LYS A 49 -2.40 -9.99 0.58
C LYS A 49 -1.67 -10.16 1.91
N ALA A 50 -0.44 -10.69 1.88
CA ALA A 50 0.37 -10.90 3.07
C ALA A 50 0.63 -9.60 3.85
N GLY A 51 0.76 -8.46 3.16
CA GLY A 51 0.96 -7.15 3.81
C GLY A 51 -0.23 -6.68 4.66
N PHE A 52 -1.41 -7.28 4.48
CA PHE A 52 -2.62 -6.97 5.26
C PHE A 52 -2.90 -7.97 6.38
N VAL A 53 -2.08 -9.01 6.52
CA VAL A 53 -2.24 -10.06 7.53
C VAL A 53 -1.11 -9.96 8.55
N TRP A 54 -1.47 -9.92 9.84
CA TRP A 54 -0.51 -9.81 10.94
C TRP A 54 0.08 -11.16 11.36
N TRP A 55 -0.71 -12.24 11.27
CA TRP A 55 -0.33 -13.54 11.80
C TRP A 55 0.51 -14.34 10.80
N ARG A 56 1.59 -14.95 11.29
CA ARG A 56 2.45 -15.86 10.54
C ARG A 56 1.81 -17.25 10.39
N PRO A 57 2.17 -18.04 9.35
CA PRO A 57 3.20 -17.76 8.34
C PRO A 57 2.75 -16.84 7.19
N ASP A 58 1.43 -16.71 6.97
CA ASP A 58 0.87 -16.05 5.77
C ASP A 58 0.90 -14.52 5.83
N GLY A 59 1.12 -13.95 7.01
CA GLY A 59 1.16 -12.52 7.25
C GLY A 59 2.56 -11.93 7.22
N ALA A 60 2.67 -10.73 6.68
CA ALA A 60 3.89 -9.92 6.63
C ALA A 60 3.61 -8.44 6.96
N ALA A 61 2.48 -8.13 7.61
CA ALA A 61 2.08 -6.74 7.87
C ALA A 61 3.12 -5.94 8.66
N TYR A 62 3.88 -6.60 9.56
CA TYR A 62 4.96 -5.97 10.29
C TYR A 62 6.07 -5.49 9.36
N GLU A 63 6.51 -6.32 8.42
CA GLU A 63 7.56 -6.01 7.45
C GLU A 63 7.13 -4.90 6.49
N PHE A 64 5.88 -4.94 6.02
CA PHE A 64 5.32 -3.85 5.21
C PHE A 64 5.26 -2.54 5.99
N THR A 65 4.94 -2.58 7.28
CA THR A 65 4.96 -1.40 8.16
C THR A 65 6.36 -0.84 8.29
N LEU A 66 7.36 -1.68 8.57
CA LEU A 66 8.75 -1.25 8.66
C LEU A 66 9.26 -0.64 7.34
N ALA A 67 8.96 -1.27 6.20
CA ALA A 67 9.34 -0.75 4.89
C ALA A 67 8.68 0.61 4.61
N ALA A 68 7.38 0.75 4.91
CA ALA A 68 6.65 1.98 4.69
C ALA A 68 7.19 3.13 5.57
N LEU A 69 7.47 2.85 6.85
CA LEU A 69 8.08 3.82 7.76
C LEU A 69 9.50 4.20 7.33
N GLY A 70 10.31 3.24 6.89
CA GLY A 70 11.68 3.47 6.43
C GLY A 70 11.73 4.46 5.26
N GLN A 71 10.94 4.21 4.21
CA GLN A 71 10.85 5.15 3.09
C GLN A 71 10.29 6.52 3.50
N ARG A 72 9.35 6.58 4.46
CA ARG A 72 8.83 7.86 4.95
C ARG A 72 9.90 8.67 5.67
N VAL A 73 10.74 8.01 6.48
CA VAL A 73 11.90 8.63 7.16
C VAL A 73 12.90 9.17 6.14
N GLU A 74 13.13 8.46 5.04
CA GLU A 74 14.00 8.91 3.95
C GLU A 74 13.41 10.13 3.23
N GLN A 75 12.13 10.10 2.86
CA GLN A 75 11.42 11.22 2.23
C GLN A 75 11.44 12.49 3.08
N LEU A 76 11.35 12.35 4.42
CA LEU A 76 11.41 13.46 5.36
C LEU A 76 12.84 13.93 5.67
N GLY A 77 13.87 13.28 5.09
CA GLY A 77 15.28 13.60 5.34
C GLY A 77 15.78 13.23 6.75
N LEU A 78 14.94 12.59 7.56
CA LEU A 78 15.21 12.28 8.97
C LEU A 78 16.28 11.19 9.14
N GLY A 79 16.46 10.33 8.13
CA GLY A 79 17.45 9.26 8.17
C GLY A 79 18.90 9.76 8.27
N ARG A 80 19.21 10.93 7.69
CA ARG A 80 20.55 11.53 7.75
C ARG A 80 20.81 12.18 9.12
N ALA A 81 19.81 12.86 9.67
CA ALA A 81 19.86 13.48 10.99
C ALA A 81 20.05 12.43 12.11
N ALA A 82 19.33 11.30 12.04
CA ALA A 82 19.45 10.22 13.03
C ALA A 82 20.85 9.57 13.02
N ARG A 83 21.45 9.37 11.83
CA ARG A 83 22.82 8.82 11.71
C ARG A 83 23.89 9.77 12.24
N GLN A 84 23.73 11.08 12.03
CA GLN A 84 24.66 12.10 12.53
C GLN A 84 24.58 12.26 14.05
N ALA A 85 23.39 12.16 14.64
CA ALA A 85 23.21 12.20 16.09
C ALA A 85 23.90 11.02 16.79
N ARG A 86 23.78 9.80 16.22
CA ARG A 86 24.38 8.57 16.76
C ARG A 86 25.90 8.50 16.64
N ALA A 87 26.50 9.24 15.70
CA ALA A 87 27.96 9.31 15.55
C ALA A 87 28.63 10.32 16.51
N ARG A 88 27.83 11.11 17.25
CA ARG A 88 28.30 12.13 18.21
C ARG A 88 28.13 11.71 19.68
N SER A 89 27.59 10.53 19.91
CA SER A 89 27.35 9.89 21.21
C SER A 89 28.26 8.68 21.37
#